data_AF-A0A2E0TG33-F1
#
_entry.id   AF-A0A2E0TG33-F1
#
_cell.length_a   1.000
_cell.length_b   1.000
_cell.length_c   1.000
_cell.angle_alpha   90.00
_cell.angle_beta   90.00
_cell.angle_gamma   90.00
#
_symmetry.space_group_name_H-M   'P 1'
#
loop_
_entity.id
_entity.type
_entity.pdbx_description
1 polymer ?
#
loop_
_entity_poly.entity_id
_entity_poly.type
_entity_poly.pdbx_seq_one_letter_code
_entity_poly.pdbx_strand_id
1 'polypeptide(L)'
;MDAGALEADPRIFQPSCELVARPSSPPPAAGQPGWSGCERDEDCMEGRAGRCLQDGPIAGTCTYHECETDADCGEGSICGCAIGPLEQNVCLVDRCTGVCEREACAVSAGCDGELGLIYGANDVACRTPADECASDADCDSQVCTRNPSSVETLPRFECVGVCVR
;
A
#
# COMPACT_ATOMS: atom_id res chain seq x y z
N MET A 1 -4.35 21.72 -23.81
CA MET A 1 -4.56 21.16 -22.46
C MET A 1 -3.21 20.58 -22.10
N ASP A 2 -2.47 21.28 -21.23
CA ASP A 2 -1.21 20.77 -20.70
C ASP A 2 -1.55 19.48 -19.94
N ALA A 3 -1.16 18.34 -20.50
CA ALA A 3 -1.02 17.13 -19.71
C ALA A 3 0.17 17.41 -18.79
N GLY A 4 -0.08 18.04 -17.64
CA GLY A 4 0.92 18.23 -16.61
C GLY A 4 1.53 16.86 -16.34
N ALA A 5 2.86 16.76 -16.50
CA ALA A 5 3.56 15.53 -16.24
C ALA A 5 3.20 15.09 -14.82
N LEU A 6 2.53 13.96 -14.69
CA LEU A 6 2.20 13.39 -13.39
C LEU A 6 3.49 13.26 -12.59
N GLU A 7 3.48 13.77 -11.36
CA GLU A 7 4.68 13.74 -10.52
C GLU A 7 5.13 12.29 -10.24
N ALA A 8 6.39 12.12 -9.88
CA ALA A 8 6.94 10.82 -9.48
C ALA A 8 6.25 10.34 -8.19
N ASP A 9 5.99 9.03 -8.08
CA ASP A 9 5.34 8.48 -6.89
C ASP A 9 6.28 8.57 -5.67
N PRO A 10 5.97 9.40 -4.66
CA PRO A 10 6.86 9.62 -3.52
C PRO A 10 7.03 8.37 -2.64
N ARG A 11 6.18 7.35 -2.79
CA ARG A 11 6.23 6.11 -1.98
C ARG A 11 7.43 5.22 -2.33
N ILE A 12 8.03 5.39 -3.51
CA ILE A 12 9.14 4.55 -4.02
C ILE A 12 10.36 5.36 -4.45
N PHE A 13 10.29 6.69 -4.28
CA PHE A 13 11.37 7.62 -4.59
C PHE A 13 12.21 8.01 -3.39
N GLN A 14 11.81 7.59 -2.19
CA GLN A 14 12.57 7.86 -0.98
C GLN A 14 13.76 6.90 -0.87
N PRO A 15 14.94 7.37 -0.43
CA PRO A 15 16.10 6.50 -0.20
C PRO A 15 15.90 5.56 0.99
N SER A 16 14.98 5.90 1.91
CA SER A 16 14.56 5.09 3.03
C SER A 16 13.16 5.49 3.47
N CYS A 17 12.39 4.54 3.98
CA CYS A 17 11.09 4.75 4.58
C CYS A 17 11.25 4.90 6.10
N GLU A 18 10.91 6.06 6.64
CA GLU A 18 10.98 6.29 8.09
C GLU A 18 10.07 5.30 8.83
N LEU A 19 10.60 4.70 9.91
CA LEU A 19 9.85 3.78 10.77
C LEU A 19 9.05 4.56 11.83
N VAL A 20 8.17 5.45 11.38
CA VAL A 20 7.35 6.28 12.26
C VAL A 20 6.29 5.46 12.98
N ALA A 21 5.85 5.97 14.13
CA ALA A 21 4.65 5.45 14.76
C ALA A 21 3.45 5.71 13.85
N ARG A 22 2.76 4.64 13.46
CA ARG A 22 1.57 4.71 12.61
C ARG A 22 0.37 5.29 13.39
N PRO A 23 -0.73 5.78 12.78
CA PRO A 23 -1.96 6.19 13.49
C PRO A 23 -2.79 4.98 13.94
N SER A 24 -3.10 4.78 15.24
CA SER A 24 -4.04 3.71 15.68
C SER A 24 -5.15 4.22 16.56
N SER A 25 -6.20 3.43 16.59
CA SER A 25 -7.10 3.29 17.73
C SER A 25 -7.17 1.81 18.09
N PRO A 26 -7.40 1.46 19.37
CA PRO A 26 -7.68 0.08 19.75
C PRO A 26 -8.79 -0.50 18.87
N PRO A 27 -8.74 -1.80 18.50
CA PRO A 27 -9.82 -2.45 17.78
C PRO A 27 -11.16 -2.19 18.50
N PRO A 28 -12.18 -1.66 17.80
CA PRO A 28 -13.48 -1.33 18.41
C PRO A 28 -14.15 -2.47 19.19
N ALA A 29 -13.85 -3.72 18.83
CA ALA A 29 -14.39 -4.92 19.46
C ALA A 29 -13.43 -5.61 20.46
N ALA A 30 -12.27 -5.02 20.77
CA ALA A 30 -11.35 -5.56 21.77
C ALA A 30 -12.05 -5.74 23.13
N GLY A 31 -11.79 -6.88 23.79
CA GLY A 31 -12.40 -7.25 25.07
C GLY A 31 -13.82 -7.84 24.99
N GLN A 32 -14.37 -8.05 23.78
CA GLN A 32 -15.62 -8.80 23.62
C GLN A 32 -15.44 -10.31 23.90
N PRO A 33 -16.48 -11.04 24.37
CA PRO A 33 -16.40 -12.49 24.53
C PRO A 33 -16.04 -13.18 23.22
N GLY A 34 -15.02 -14.04 23.25
CA GLY A 34 -14.51 -14.73 22.06
C GLY A 34 -13.49 -13.94 21.25
N TRP A 35 -13.06 -12.76 21.73
CA TRP A 35 -11.92 -12.04 21.16
C TRP A 35 -10.65 -12.89 21.16
N SER A 36 -9.85 -12.78 20.10
CA SER A 36 -8.57 -13.47 19.95
C SER A 36 -7.53 -12.58 19.30
N GLY A 37 -6.24 -12.87 19.52
CA GLY A 37 -5.14 -12.09 18.97
C GLY A 37 -4.77 -10.87 19.82
N CYS A 38 -4.30 -9.79 19.20
CA CYS A 38 -3.91 -8.57 19.92
C CYS A 38 -5.13 -7.74 20.35
N GLU A 39 -4.99 -6.96 21.41
CA GLU A 39 -6.00 -5.98 21.84
C GLU A 39 -5.50 -4.55 21.69
N ARG A 40 -4.19 -4.33 21.77
CA ARG A 40 -3.56 -3.02 21.66
C ARG A 40 -2.20 -3.13 20.97
N ASP A 41 -1.67 -1.99 20.55
CA ASP A 41 -0.37 -1.91 19.90
C ASP A 41 0.76 -2.48 20.78
N GLU A 42 0.65 -2.33 22.10
CA GLU A 42 1.63 -2.86 23.04
C GLU A 42 1.71 -4.40 23.03
N ASP A 43 0.71 -5.09 22.49
CA ASP A 43 0.76 -6.54 22.31
C ASP A 43 1.62 -6.93 21.09
N CYS A 44 1.85 -5.99 20.17
CA CYS A 44 2.55 -6.20 18.90
C CYS A 44 4.04 -5.81 19.01
N MET A 45 4.80 -6.49 19.87
CA MET A 45 6.22 -6.16 20.10
C MET A 45 7.22 -6.91 19.20
N GLU A 46 6.75 -7.88 18.42
CA GLU A 46 7.63 -8.79 17.67
C GLU A 46 8.31 -8.16 16.45
N GLY A 47 7.83 -6.99 16.00
CA GLY A 47 8.33 -6.34 14.80
C GLY A 47 8.37 -4.81 14.91
N ARG A 48 8.79 -4.16 13.82
CA ARG A 48 9.04 -2.72 13.76
C ARG A 48 7.71 -1.95 13.71
N ALA A 49 7.53 -1.02 14.65
CA ALA A 49 6.31 -0.20 14.81
C ALA A 49 5.02 -1.03 14.73
N GLY A 50 4.95 -2.10 15.53
CA GLY A 50 3.84 -3.04 15.51
C GLY A 50 2.51 -2.44 15.91
N ARG A 51 1.45 -2.79 15.17
CA ARG A 51 0.10 -2.24 15.31
C ARG A 51 -0.94 -3.32 15.42
N CYS A 52 -1.85 -3.18 16.37
CA CYS A 52 -2.97 -4.08 16.50
C CYS A 52 -4.16 -3.57 15.68
N LEU A 53 -4.57 -4.36 14.69
CA LEU A 53 -5.69 -4.01 13.82
C LEU A 53 -6.81 -5.02 14.00
N GLN A 54 -8.05 -4.55 13.87
CA GLN A 54 -9.19 -5.44 13.85
C GLN A 54 -9.18 -6.31 12.58
N ASP A 55 -9.16 -7.62 12.77
CA ASP A 55 -9.25 -8.63 11.72
C ASP A 55 -10.56 -9.41 11.90
N GLY A 56 -11.55 -9.10 11.06
CA GLY A 56 -12.89 -9.64 11.22
C GLY A 56 -13.63 -9.14 12.48
N PRO A 57 -14.71 -9.82 12.89
CA PRO A 57 -15.58 -9.30 13.96
C PRO A 57 -15.01 -9.49 15.37
N ILE A 58 -14.15 -10.49 15.60
CA ILE A 58 -13.70 -10.92 16.94
C ILE A 58 -12.21 -11.31 16.99
N ALA A 59 -11.38 -10.76 16.09
CA ALA A 59 -9.95 -10.96 16.17
C ALA A 59 -9.17 -9.67 15.95
N GLY A 60 -7.98 -9.63 16.56
CA GLY A 60 -6.97 -8.61 16.32
C GLY A 60 -5.73 -9.23 15.72
N THR A 61 -5.18 -8.62 14.68
CA THR A 61 -3.95 -9.06 14.01
C THR A 61 -2.88 -7.98 14.12
N CYS A 62 -1.67 -8.39 14.51
CA CYS A 62 -0.52 -7.50 14.52
C CYS A 62 0.03 -7.30 13.11
N THR A 63 0.23 -6.05 12.72
CA THR A 63 0.94 -5.67 11.48
C THR A 63 2.21 -4.93 11.81
N TYR A 64 3.18 -4.89 10.90
CA TYR A 64 4.51 -4.32 11.12
C TYR A 64 5.04 -3.65 9.85
N HIS A 65 6.01 -2.75 9.96
CA HIS A 65 6.80 -2.40 8.79
C HIS A 65 7.64 -3.60 8.33
N GLU A 66 7.60 -3.91 7.05
CA GLU A 66 8.41 -4.98 6.45
C GLU A 66 9.83 -4.49 6.15
N CYS A 67 9.98 -3.21 5.81
CA CYS A 67 11.22 -2.62 5.36
C CYS A 67 11.42 -1.18 5.85
N GLU A 68 12.68 -0.77 5.92
CA GLU A 68 13.13 0.62 6.03
C GLU A 68 13.85 1.03 4.74
N THR A 69 14.52 0.10 4.07
CA THR A 69 15.23 0.31 2.81
C THR A 69 15.00 -0.84 1.85
N ASP A 70 15.33 -0.67 0.57
CA ASP A 70 15.29 -1.75 -0.43
C ASP A 70 16.14 -2.97 -0.02
N ALA A 71 17.17 -2.78 0.82
CA ALA A 71 18.01 -3.87 1.29
C ALA A 71 17.34 -4.78 2.34
N ASP A 72 16.27 -4.31 2.99
CA ASP A 72 15.43 -5.17 3.83
C ASP A 72 14.54 -6.08 2.95
N CYS A 73 14.36 -5.74 1.68
CA CYS A 73 13.58 -6.51 0.72
C CYS A 73 14.45 -7.55 0.00
N GLY A 74 13.82 -8.66 -0.40
CA GLY A 74 14.47 -9.70 -1.20
C GLY A 74 14.84 -9.22 -2.61
N GLU A 75 15.63 -10.03 -3.32
CA GLU A 75 15.97 -9.76 -4.72
C GLU A 75 14.71 -9.59 -5.58
N GLY A 76 14.69 -8.53 -6.41
CA GLY A 76 13.55 -8.21 -7.27
C GLY A 76 12.42 -7.44 -6.58
N SER A 77 12.66 -6.91 -5.39
CA SER A 77 11.70 -6.07 -4.65
C SER A 77 12.33 -4.75 -4.18
N ILE A 78 11.49 -3.75 -3.97
CA ILE A 78 11.85 -2.45 -3.39
C ILE A 78 10.94 -2.12 -2.21
N CYS A 79 11.38 -1.21 -1.34
CA CYS A 79 10.60 -0.78 -0.19
C CYS A 79 9.63 0.33 -0.58
N GLY A 80 8.33 0.06 -0.50
CA GLY A 80 7.28 1.06 -0.65
C GLY A 80 6.95 1.70 0.70
N CYS A 81 7.03 3.02 0.80
CA CYS A 81 6.79 3.77 2.03
C CYS A 81 5.31 4.13 2.22
N ALA A 82 4.84 4.05 3.47
CA ALA A 82 3.51 4.51 3.86
C ALA A 82 2.36 4.00 2.95
N ILE A 83 2.38 2.71 2.63
CA ILE A 83 1.41 2.10 1.73
C ILE A 83 0.06 1.87 2.44
N GLY A 84 -1.00 2.25 1.73
CA GLY A 84 -2.38 2.00 2.14
C GLY A 84 -2.82 2.79 3.36
N PRO A 85 -4.04 2.54 3.87
CA PRO A 85 -4.61 3.30 4.99
C PRO A 85 -3.91 3.04 6.33
N LEU A 86 -3.05 2.03 6.37
CA LEU A 86 -2.26 1.67 7.55
C LEU A 86 -0.89 2.34 7.53
N GLU A 87 -0.56 3.11 6.48
CA GLU A 87 0.75 3.76 6.29
C GLU A 87 1.91 2.79 6.53
N GLN A 88 1.81 1.56 6.00
CA GLN A 88 2.79 0.51 6.24
C GLN A 88 3.89 0.55 5.17
N ASN A 89 5.15 0.53 5.60
CA ASN A 89 6.27 0.18 4.71
C ASN A 89 6.21 -1.30 4.33
N VAL A 90 6.12 -1.60 3.04
CA VAL A 90 5.96 -2.97 2.50
C VAL A 90 6.95 -3.24 1.38
N CYS A 91 7.41 -4.49 1.27
CA CYS A 91 8.26 -4.89 0.17
C CYS A 91 7.41 -5.20 -1.06
N LEU A 92 7.62 -4.44 -2.12
CA LEU A 92 6.87 -4.55 -3.37
C LEU A 92 7.73 -5.17 -4.45
N VAL A 93 7.15 -6.09 -5.23
CA VAL A 93 7.83 -6.64 -6.41
C VAL A 93 8.13 -5.49 -7.37
N ASP A 94 9.38 -5.35 -7.78
CA ASP A 94 9.81 -4.32 -8.71
C ASP A 94 9.68 -4.80 -10.15
N ARG A 95 8.68 -4.29 -10.86
CA ARG A 95 8.49 -4.52 -12.30
C ARG A 95 8.83 -3.29 -13.14
N CYS A 96 9.46 -2.29 -12.53
CA CYS A 96 9.70 -1.00 -13.15
C CYS A 96 11.17 -0.78 -13.47
N THR A 97 12.08 -1.14 -12.56
CA THR A 97 13.52 -0.94 -12.75
C THR A 97 14.01 -1.65 -14.00
N GLY A 98 14.68 -0.89 -14.89
CA GLY A 98 15.20 -1.39 -16.15
C GLY A 98 14.15 -1.56 -17.26
N VAL A 99 12.87 -1.23 -17.00
CA VAL A 99 11.78 -1.28 -17.98
C VAL A 99 11.40 0.12 -18.46
N CYS A 100 11.35 1.10 -17.57
CA CYS A 100 11.11 2.51 -17.88
C CYS A 100 11.96 3.44 -17.00
N GLU A 101 11.91 4.74 -17.29
CA GLU A 101 12.53 5.76 -16.44
C GLU A 101 11.94 5.71 -15.04
N ARG A 102 12.77 5.95 -14.02
CA ARG A 102 12.36 5.83 -12.62
C ARG A 102 11.14 6.69 -12.33
N GLU A 103 11.07 7.87 -12.92
CA GLU A 103 9.99 8.86 -12.73
C GLU A 103 8.66 8.34 -13.25
N ALA A 104 8.66 7.38 -14.17
CA ALA A 104 7.46 6.69 -14.64
C ALA A 104 7.02 5.54 -13.72
N CYS A 105 7.80 5.16 -12.70
CA CYS A 105 7.38 4.12 -11.75
C CYS A 105 6.30 4.63 -10.80
N ALA A 106 5.34 3.76 -10.47
CA ALA A 106 4.36 3.99 -9.42
C ALA A 106 3.95 2.68 -8.73
N VAL A 107 3.46 2.81 -7.50
CA VAL A 107 2.92 1.69 -6.74
C VAL A 107 1.57 1.28 -7.32
N SER A 108 1.50 0.05 -7.81
CA SER A 108 0.27 -0.60 -8.26
C SER A 108 -0.49 -1.16 -7.07
N ALA A 109 -1.47 -0.41 -6.57
CA ALA A 109 -2.45 -0.92 -5.61
C ALA A 109 -3.61 -1.62 -6.34
N GLY A 110 -4.25 -2.58 -5.68
CA GLY A 110 -5.46 -3.25 -6.16
C GLY A 110 -6.40 -3.63 -5.01
N CYS A 111 -7.63 -4.00 -5.37
CA CYS A 111 -8.66 -4.44 -4.41
C CYS A 111 -8.62 -5.96 -4.10
N ASP A 112 -7.65 -6.71 -4.62
CA ASP A 112 -7.60 -8.18 -4.56
C ASP A 112 -7.04 -8.75 -3.22
N GLY A 113 -7.29 -8.07 -2.09
CA GLY A 113 -6.97 -8.59 -0.76
C GLY A 113 -8.10 -9.48 -0.22
N GLU A 114 -7.76 -10.66 0.33
CA GLU A 114 -8.69 -11.71 0.82
C GLU A 114 -9.71 -11.25 1.89
N LEU A 115 -9.59 -10.03 2.41
CA LEU A 115 -10.47 -9.47 3.44
C LEU A 115 -11.31 -8.27 2.99
N GLY A 116 -11.14 -7.75 1.76
CA GLY A 116 -11.78 -6.50 1.31
C GLY A 116 -11.46 -5.28 2.21
N LEU A 117 -10.46 -5.42 3.07
CA LEU A 117 -10.00 -4.46 4.08
C LEU A 117 -8.53 -4.07 3.89
N ILE A 118 -7.82 -4.76 2.99
CA ILE A 118 -6.41 -4.53 2.71
C ILE A 118 -6.34 -3.96 1.31
N TYR A 119 -6.17 -2.65 1.23
CA TYR A 119 -5.54 -2.01 0.08
C TYR A 119 -4.14 -2.62 -0.02
N GLY A 120 -3.98 -3.61 -0.89
CA GLY A 120 -2.69 -4.24 -1.12
C GLY A 120 -2.01 -3.50 -2.25
N ALA A 121 -0.90 -2.82 -1.97
CA ALA A 121 0.08 -2.62 -3.04
C ALA A 121 0.58 -4.00 -3.47
N ASN A 122 0.50 -4.27 -4.77
CA ASN A 122 0.84 -5.57 -5.34
C ASN A 122 2.27 -5.56 -5.89
N ASP A 123 2.63 -4.50 -6.60
CA ASP A 123 3.92 -4.32 -7.23
C ASP A 123 4.21 -2.83 -7.52
N VAL A 124 5.40 -2.58 -8.03
CA VAL A 124 5.78 -1.30 -8.64
C VAL A 124 5.84 -1.51 -10.15
N ALA A 125 5.13 -0.67 -10.89
CA ALA A 125 4.96 -0.83 -12.33
C ALA A 125 5.18 0.50 -13.07
N CYS A 126 5.53 0.38 -14.35
CA CYS A 126 5.64 1.52 -15.26
C CYS A 126 4.26 2.12 -15.54
N ARG A 127 4.18 3.43 -15.37
CA ARG A 127 3.08 4.25 -15.85
C ARG A 127 3.15 4.47 -17.35
N THR A 128 2.01 4.83 -17.92
CA THR A 128 1.85 5.21 -19.32
C THR A 128 1.24 6.61 -19.42
N PRO A 129 1.39 7.30 -20.56
CA PRO A 129 0.71 8.57 -20.79
C PRO A 129 -0.83 8.48 -20.79
N ALA A 130 -1.40 7.26 -20.79
CA ALA A 130 -2.83 7.03 -20.69
C ALA A 130 -3.33 6.88 -19.24
N ASP A 131 -2.42 6.94 -18.27
CA ASP A 131 -2.76 6.86 -16.86
C ASP A 131 -3.39 8.16 -16.37
N GLU A 132 -4.36 8.02 -15.47
CA GLU A 132 -5.10 9.14 -14.89
C GLU A 132 -4.45 9.63 -13.57
N CYS A 133 -3.64 8.80 -12.92
CA CYS A 133 -3.04 9.09 -11.62
C CYS A 133 -1.62 8.50 -11.46
N ALA A 134 -0.82 9.12 -10.59
CA ALA A 134 0.47 8.60 -10.11
C ALA A 134 0.33 7.95 -8.74
N SER A 135 -0.51 8.55 -7.91
CA SER A 135 -0.65 8.28 -6.49
C SER A 135 -2.05 8.62 -6.03
N ASP A 136 -2.38 8.23 -4.79
CA ASP A 136 -3.68 8.52 -4.20
C ASP A 136 -3.91 10.03 -4.03
N ALA A 137 -2.84 10.85 -4.02
CA ALA A 137 -2.95 12.30 -3.96
C ALA A 137 -3.53 12.93 -5.24
N ASP A 138 -3.45 12.22 -6.38
CA ASP A 138 -4.06 12.65 -7.64
C ASP A 138 -5.56 12.33 -7.68
N CYS A 139 -6.07 11.59 -6.68
CA CYS A 139 -7.41 11.04 -6.66
C CYS A 139 -8.25 11.71 -5.56
N ASP A 140 -9.19 12.58 -5.94
CA ASP A 140 -10.09 13.30 -5.02
C ASP A 140 -10.99 12.32 -4.22
N SER A 141 -10.48 11.80 -3.08
CA SER A 141 -11.09 10.76 -2.22
C SER A 141 -11.19 9.35 -2.81
N GLN A 142 -10.50 9.12 -3.93
CA GLN A 142 -10.39 7.82 -4.60
C GLN A 142 -8.99 7.23 -4.38
N VAL A 143 -8.76 6.00 -4.84
CA VAL A 143 -7.44 5.35 -4.76
C VAL A 143 -6.90 5.13 -6.16
N CYS A 144 -5.61 5.42 -6.34
CA CYS A 144 -4.93 5.18 -7.59
C CYS A 144 -4.60 3.70 -7.73
N THR A 145 -5.37 3.00 -8.57
CA THR A 145 -5.26 1.55 -8.76
C THR A 145 -4.75 1.24 -10.15
N ARG A 146 -4.01 0.15 -10.29
CA ARG A 146 -3.70 -0.40 -11.61
C ARG A 146 -4.73 -1.46 -11.93
N ASN A 147 -5.71 -1.11 -12.75
CA ASN A 147 -6.83 -2.01 -13.04
C ASN A 147 -6.36 -3.20 -13.91
N PRO A 148 -6.36 -4.45 -13.40
CA PRO A 148 -6.00 -5.62 -14.21
C PRO A 148 -7.13 -6.04 -15.16
N SER A 149 -8.34 -5.51 -14.95
CA SER A 149 -9.57 -5.87 -15.66
C SER A 149 -9.80 -5.03 -16.92
N SER A 150 -8.87 -4.14 -17.31
CA SER A 150 -8.91 -3.50 -18.63
C SER A 150 -8.61 -4.55 -19.70
N VAL A 151 -9.65 -5.27 -20.11
CA VAL A 151 -9.63 -6.28 -21.19
C VAL A 151 -9.24 -5.66 -22.54
N GLU A 152 -9.17 -4.32 -22.62
CA GLU A 152 -8.72 -3.56 -23.77
C GLU A 152 -7.39 -2.86 -23.46
N THR A 153 -6.30 -3.45 -23.95
CA THR A 153 -4.99 -2.82 -24.20
C THR A 153 -4.31 -2.12 -23.00
N LEU A 154 -3.45 -2.89 -22.33
CA LEU A 154 -2.49 -2.47 -21.29
C LEU A 154 -3.13 -2.07 -19.94
N PRO A 155 -2.61 -2.59 -18.81
CA PRO A 155 -3.04 -2.13 -17.49
C PRO A 155 -2.66 -0.66 -17.33
N ARG A 156 -3.62 0.15 -16.89
CA ARG A 156 -3.46 1.59 -16.67
C ARG A 156 -3.81 1.96 -15.24
N PHE A 157 -3.24 3.06 -14.76
CA PHE A 157 -3.54 3.62 -13.46
C PHE A 157 -4.77 4.52 -13.55
N GLU A 158 -5.77 4.25 -12.72
CA GLU A 158 -7.05 4.95 -12.68
C GLU A 158 -7.44 5.31 -11.24
N CYS A 159 -8.10 6.44 -11.06
CA CYS A 159 -8.72 6.76 -9.77
C CYS A 159 -10.03 5.98 -9.64
N VAL A 160 -10.04 4.95 -8.80
CA VAL A 160 -11.24 4.17 -8.51
C VAL A 160 -11.85 4.55 -7.18
N GLY A 161 -13.19 4.51 -7.14
CA GLY A 161 -13.92 4.59 -5.88
C GLY A 161 -13.44 3.52 -4.91
N VAL A 162 -13.53 3.83 -3.62
CA VAL A 162 -13.23 2.96 -2.47
C VAL A 162 -13.57 1.50 -2.81
N CYS A 163 -12.65 0.56 -2.60
CA CYS A 163 -12.93 -0.86 -2.79
C CYS A 163 -14.15 -1.23 -1.93
N VAL A 164 -15.33 -1.32 -2.55
CA VAL A 164 -16.58 -1.58 -1.84
C VAL A 164 -16.65 -3.07 -1.59
N ARG A 165 -16.82 -3.44 -0.32
CA ARG A 165 -17.14 -4.80 0.11
C ARG A 165 -18.44 -5.29 -0.51
#